data_AF-A0A8C1WYS4-F1
#
_entry.id   AF-A0A8C1WYS4-F1
#
_cell.length_a   1.000
_cell.length_b   1.000
_cell.length_c   1.000
_cell.angle_alpha   90.00
_cell.angle_beta   90.00
_cell.angle_gamma   90.00
#
_symmetry.space_group_name_H-M   'P 1'
#
loop_
_entity.id
_entity.type
_entity.pdbx_description
1 polymer ?
#
loop_
_entity_poly.entity_id
_entity_poly.type
_entity_poly.pdbx_seq_one_letter_code
_entity_poly.pdbx_strand_id
1 'polypeptide(L)'
;MRVSWRWFLGLIWVGVSATRAGSPVFSDEIPFKIRWPGADFTLATSGGLYKEDDYVIMTTAEKEKYKCLLPSLSSNQEDDMKEYSGPSPAELLEPLFKQSSCSYRIESYWTYEVCHGKHVRQYHEDKETGQKINIQEYYLGTMKKKDSDFLKLSVCSQVPTKNIEGQLTPYYLVEMGHGTQCSLKQNKPRFTTVLYVCHPEAKHEILTIAEVITCQYEVVVLTPLLCPHPKYRFKSSPVNDIFCQALGGSPLRPQSLSQLDREQEELLKPSFSSSSERDQRGSRGVGWWKYEFCYGKHVHQYHEDKEQGKNIVVVGSWNTEDHINWAKKNVARSYHLKDDGAQKVKVVSHFYGHGDVCDLTGKPRQVIVKLKCKESESPHAVTVYMLEPQTCQYVLGVESPVICKILDTADENGFLSIPS
;
A
#
# COMPACT_ATOMS: atom_id res chain seq x y z
N MET A 1 -56.39 71.37 -2.10
CA MET A 1 -55.22 71.91 -1.38
C MET A 1 -54.34 70.76 -0.91
N ARG A 2 -53.04 70.96 -1.09
CA ARG A 2 -51.85 70.20 -0.66
C ARG A 2 -51.91 69.36 0.63
N VAL A 3 -51.09 68.27 0.62
CA VAL A 3 -50.26 67.66 1.70
C VAL A 3 -51.02 66.70 2.66
N SER A 4 -50.56 65.51 3.09
CA SER A 4 -49.26 64.80 3.04
C SER A 4 -49.49 63.28 3.08
N TRP A 5 -48.41 62.54 2.84
CA TRP A 5 -48.30 61.10 2.59
C TRP A 5 -47.64 60.39 3.79
N ARG A 6 -48.05 59.14 4.05
CA ARG A 6 -47.26 57.94 4.43
C ARG A 6 -47.53 57.24 5.78
N TRP A 7 -48.05 56.01 5.64
CA TRP A 7 -47.59 54.70 6.14
C TRP A 7 -47.03 54.56 7.57
N PHE A 8 -47.71 53.72 8.37
CA PHE A 8 -47.08 52.89 9.40
C PHE A 8 -47.37 51.41 9.09
N LEU A 9 -46.33 50.69 8.67
CA LEU A 9 -46.26 49.23 8.64
C LEU A 9 -45.46 48.81 9.88
N GLY A 10 -46.09 48.07 10.80
CA GLY A 10 -45.40 47.40 11.89
C GLY A 10 -44.67 46.16 11.39
N LEU A 11 -43.34 46.21 11.40
CA LEU A 11 -42.45 45.09 11.10
C LEU A 11 -42.33 44.19 12.35
N ILE A 12 -42.82 42.96 12.23
CA ILE A 12 -42.45 41.84 13.09
C ILE A 12 -41.05 41.38 12.66
N TRP A 13 -40.09 41.48 13.57
CA TRP A 13 -38.72 41.02 13.37
C TRP A 13 -38.70 39.50 13.55
N VAL A 14 -38.82 38.75 12.44
CA VAL A 14 -38.49 37.32 12.43
C VAL A 14 -37.00 37.21 12.16
N GLY A 15 -36.25 36.82 13.18
CA GLY A 15 -34.82 36.52 13.06
C GLY A 15 -34.60 35.41 12.04
N VAL A 16 -33.87 35.73 10.99
CA VAL A 16 -33.31 34.74 10.06
C VAL A 16 -32.30 33.93 10.85
N SER A 17 -32.62 32.68 11.15
CA SER A 17 -31.60 31.69 11.52
C SER A 17 -30.71 31.51 10.29
N ALA A 18 -29.50 32.07 10.36
CA ALA A 18 -28.45 31.80 9.39
C ALA A 18 -28.03 30.33 9.54
N THR A 19 -28.66 29.43 8.79
CA THR A 19 -28.07 28.14 8.48
C THR A 19 -26.81 28.41 7.68
N ARG A 20 -25.66 28.29 8.36
CA ARG A 20 -24.33 28.50 7.78
C ARG A 20 -24.21 27.60 6.55
N ALA A 21 -24.16 28.25 5.38
CA ALA A 21 -23.88 27.62 4.11
C ALA A 21 -22.46 27.00 4.14
N GLY A 22 -22.37 25.74 3.69
CA GLY A 22 -21.17 25.07 3.21
C GLY A 22 -19.84 25.33 3.93
N SER A 23 -19.47 24.45 4.85
CA SER A 23 -18.07 24.31 5.26
C SER A 23 -17.24 23.91 4.03
N PRO A 24 -16.16 24.65 3.66
CA PRO A 24 -15.44 24.46 2.40
C PRO A 24 -14.50 23.25 2.40
N VAL A 25 -14.77 22.21 3.19
CA VAL A 25 -13.74 21.22 3.58
C VAL A 25 -14.15 19.76 3.41
N PHE A 26 -15.35 19.49 2.90
CA PHE A 26 -15.75 18.13 2.50
C PHE A 26 -15.59 17.99 0.99
N SER A 27 -14.41 17.50 0.59
CA SER A 27 -14.14 17.00 -0.76
C SER A 27 -13.96 15.49 -0.67
N ASP A 28 -14.40 14.75 -1.68
CA ASP A 28 -14.20 13.29 -1.78
C ASP A 28 -12.71 12.90 -1.81
N GLU A 29 -11.81 13.87 -1.99
CA GLU A 29 -10.36 13.70 -1.95
C GLU A 29 -9.79 13.51 -0.54
N ILE A 30 -10.52 13.89 0.51
CA ILE A 30 -10.06 13.81 1.90
C ILE A 30 -10.76 12.64 2.60
N PRO A 31 -10.03 11.60 3.03
CA PRO A 31 -10.64 10.46 3.70
C PRO A 31 -11.07 10.82 5.13
N PHE A 32 -12.29 10.43 5.48
CA PHE A 32 -12.83 10.52 6.84
C PHE A 32 -13.29 9.14 7.31
N LYS A 33 -13.18 8.87 8.61
CA LYS A 33 -13.64 7.62 9.22
C LYS A 33 -14.52 7.90 10.40
N ILE A 34 -15.72 7.33 10.39
CA ILE A 34 -16.65 7.47 11.51
C ILE A 34 -16.24 6.48 12.61
N ARG A 35 -16.05 7.01 13.81
CA ARG A 35 -15.76 6.27 15.04
C ARG A 35 -16.98 6.37 15.95
N TRP A 36 -17.35 5.23 16.55
CA TRP A 36 -18.47 5.11 17.49
C TRP A 36 -17.92 4.93 18.91
N PRO A 37 -17.49 6.01 19.58
CA PRO A 37 -17.02 5.92 20.95
C PRO A 37 -18.13 5.42 21.90
N GLY A 38 -17.73 4.69 22.94
CA GLY A 38 -18.63 4.29 24.03
C GLY A 38 -19.09 5.48 24.88
N ALA A 39 -19.92 5.19 25.89
CA ALA A 39 -20.52 6.21 26.75
C ALA A 39 -19.51 7.09 27.52
N ASP A 40 -18.29 6.60 27.76
CA ASP A 40 -17.27 7.25 28.59
C ASP A 40 -16.25 8.09 27.82
N PHE A 41 -16.54 8.47 26.57
CA PHE A 41 -15.58 9.22 25.75
C PHE A 41 -15.59 10.73 26.04
N THR A 42 -14.41 11.26 26.37
CA THR A 42 -14.17 12.70 26.53
C THR A 42 -13.10 13.18 25.55
N LEU A 43 -13.35 14.31 24.90
CA LEU A 43 -12.50 14.87 23.83
C LEU A 43 -11.10 15.31 24.28
N ALA A 44 -10.87 15.44 25.59
CA ALA A 44 -9.61 15.94 26.16
C ALA A 44 -8.38 15.10 25.75
N THR A 45 -8.60 13.86 25.30
CA THR A 45 -7.53 12.93 24.91
C THR A 45 -7.03 13.12 23.46
N SER A 46 -7.71 13.93 22.63
CA SER A 46 -7.47 13.99 21.18
C SER A 46 -6.71 15.22 20.66
N GLY A 47 -6.19 16.08 21.55
CA GLY A 47 -5.51 17.32 21.14
C GLY A 47 -6.45 18.32 20.47
N GLY A 48 -6.02 19.58 20.29
CA GLY A 48 -6.84 20.73 19.89
C GLY A 48 -7.44 20.74 18.47
N LEU A 49 -7.73 19.57 17.88
CA LEU A 49 -8.22 19.34 16.52
C LEU A 49 -9.74 19.41 16.35
N TYR A 50 -10.51 19.44 17.44
CA TYR A 50 -11.98 19.42 17.41
C TYR A 50 -12.54 20.59 18.19
N LYS A 51 -13.53 21.27 17.61
CA LYS A 51 -14.27 22.35 18.27
C LYS A 51 -15.63 21.81 18.73
N GLU A 52 -16.01 22.11 19.97
CA GLU A 52 -17.29 21.61 20.54
C GLU A 52 -18.53 22.06 19.76
N ASP A 53 -18.43 23.20 19.06
CA ASP A 53 -19.49 23.78 18.24
C ASP A 53 -19.53 23.23 16.81
N ASP A 54 -18.52 22.46 16.38
CA ASP A 54 -18.43 21.92 15.01
C ASP A 54 -18.91 20.46 14.98
N TYR A 55 -20.24 20.31 15.00
CA TYR A 55 -20.90 19.00 15.00
C TYR A 55 -22.08 18.94 14.05
N VAL A 56 -22.41 17.73 13.62
CA VAL A 56 -23.58 17.39 12.83
C VAL A 56 -24.40 16.36 13.58
N ILE A 57 -25.72 16.53 13.60
CA ILE A 57 -26.63 15.51 14.12
C ILE A 57 -27.04 14.60 12.96
N MET A 58 -26.61 13.35 13.00
CA MET A 58 -26.98 12.33 12.02
C MET A 58 -28.18 11.54 12.56
N THR A 59 -29.12 11.21 11.67
CA THR A 59 -30.26 10.34 11.99
C THR A 59 -30.30 9.18 11.00
N THR A 60 -30.34 7.95 11.49
CA THR A 60 -30.41 6.74 10.65
C THR A 60 -31.82 6.52 10.10
N ALA A 61 -31.97 5.60 9.15
CA ALA A 61 -33.28 5.22 8.62
C ALA A 61 -34.20 4.63 9.71
N GLU A 62 -33.60 3.98 10.70
CA GLU A 62 -34.25 3.42 11.89
C GLU A 62 -34.55 4.47 12.98
N LYS A 63 -34.36 5.76 12.68
CA LYS A 63 -34.58 6.92 13.57
C LYS A 63 -33.64 6.97 14.79
N GLU A 64 -32.49 6.31 14.72
CA GLU A 64 -31.42 6.43 15.73
C GLU A 64 -30.69 7.76 15.52
N LYS A 65 -30.34 8.46 16.59
CA LYS A 65 -29.75 9.81 16.54
C LYS A 65 -28.34 9.82 17.11
N TYR A 66 -27.44 10.51 16.41
CA TYR A 66 -26.02 10.61 16.76
C TYR A 66 -25.49 12.04 16.63
N LYS A 67 -24.69 12.49 17.60
CA LYS A 67 -23.93 13.74 17.53
C LYS A 67 -22.53 13.43 17.02
N CYS A 68 -22.21 13.86 15.81
CA CYS A 68 -20.93 13.60 15.15
C CYS A 68 -20.07 14.86 15.12
N LEU A 69 -18.87 14.79 15.70
CA LEU A 69 -17.93 15.91 15.78
C LEU A 69 -17.00 15.90 14.59
N LEU A 70 -16.84 17.06 13.96
CA LEU A 70 -16.04 17.23 12.76
C LEU A 70 -14.64 17.77 13.11
N PRO A 71 -13.56 17.20 12.54
CA PRO A 71 -12.20 17.69 12.77
C PRO A 71 -11.95 18.99 11.98
N SER A 72 -11.22 19.93 12.60
CA SER A 72 -10.78 21.16 11.91
C SER A 72 -9.51 20.88 11.09
N LEU A 73 -9.63 20.88 9.75
CA LEU A 73 -8.52 20.55 8.84
C LEU A 73 -7.50 21.68 8.66
N SER A 74 -7.71 22.85 9.28
CA SER A 74 -6.80 24.00 9.19
C SER A 74 -5.52 23.85 10.03
N SER A 75 -5.54 23.04 11.10
CA SER A 75 -4.40 22.95 12.02
C SER A 75 -3.26 22.02 11.54
N ASN A 76 -3.53 21.10 10.62
CA ASN A 76 -2.49 20.21 10.08
C ASN A 76 -1.68 20.83 8.94
N GLN A 77 -2.08 22.00 8.42
CA GLN A 77 -1.31 22.73 7.40
C GLN A 77 -0.28 23.69 8.03
N GLU A 78 -0.54 24.20 9.24
CA GLU A 78 0.31 25.20 9.88
C GLU A 78 1.56 24.60 10.55
N ASP A 79 1.50 23.36 11.06
CA ASP A 79 2.65 22.71 11.72
C ASP A 79 3.69 22.16 10.72
N ASP A 80 3.30 21.97 9.46
CA ASP A 80 4.15 21.50 8.35
C ASP A 80 4.78 22.64 7.51
N MET A 81 4.47 23.90 7.83
CA MET A 81 5.12 25.09 7.24
C MET A 81 6.32 25.57 8.07
N LYS A 82 7.15 24.65 8.58
CA LYS A 82 8.54 25.02 8.85
C LYS A 82 9.25 25.13 7.51
N GLU A 83 9.71 26.33 7.18
CA GLU A 83 10.48 26.62 5.98
C GLU A 83 11.70 25.68 5.93
N TYR A 84 11.62 24.65 5.09
CA TYR A 84 12.65 23.63 5.00
C TYR A 84 13.93 24.27 4.45
N SER A 85 14.97 24.30 5.28
CA SER A 85 16.28 24.87 5.01
C SER A 85 17.31 23.84 4.50
N GLY A 86 16.86 22.64 4.13
CA GLY A 86 17.70 21.57 3.63
C GLY A 86 17.91 21.58 2.10
N PRO A 87 18.63 20.59 1.56
CA PRO A 87 18.94 20.48 0.14
C PRO A 87 17.70 20.24 -0.72
N SER A 88 17.75 20.70 -1.96
CA SER A 88 16.67 20.53 -2.94
C SER A 88 16.47 19.04 -3.31
N PRO A 89 15.28 18.64 -3.81
CA PRO A 89 15.04 17.26 -4.24
C PRO A 89 16.03 16.76 -5.30
N ALA A 90 16.50 17.65 -6.17
CA ALA A 90 17.52 17.32 -7.18
C ALA A 90 18.89 17.04 -6.54
N GLU A 91 19.28 17.81 -5.53
CA GLU A 91 20.52 17.61 -4.76
C GLU A 91 20.48 16.31 -3.95
N LEU A 92 19.33 15.98 -3.37
CA LEU A 92 19.12 14.73 -2.65
C LEU A 92 19.30 13.50 -3.54
N LEU A 93 18.89 13.59 -4.82
CA LEU A 93 19.04 12.50 -5.80
C LEU A 93 20.37 12.53 -6.54
N GLU A 94 21.15 13.60 -6.41
CA GLU A 94 22.44 13.76 -7.10
C GLU A 94 23.43 12.61 -6.83
N PRO A 95 23.58 12.07 -5.60
CA PRO A 95 24.43 10.92 -5.34
C PRO A 95 24.04 9.70 -6.16
N LEU A 96 22.73 9.46 -6.33
CA LEU A 96 22.19 8.35 -7.11
C LEU A 96 22.54 8.50 -8.59
N PHE A 97 22.39 9.71 -9.13
CA PHE A 97 22.66 9.99 -10.54
C PHE A 97 24.16 9.98 -10.86
N LYS A 98 25.02 10.43 -9.94
CA LYS A 98 26.48 10.41 -10.10
C LYS A 98 27.05 8.99 -10.00
N GLN A 99 26.63 8.22 -9.01
CA GLN A 99 27.08 6.84 -8.81
C GLN A 99 26.65 5.91 -9.95
N SER A 100 25.64 6.33 -10.75
CA SER A 100 25.12 5.55 -11.87
C SER A 100 24.66 4.15 -11.45
N SER A 101 24.09 4.04 -10.26
CA SER A 101 23.48 2.81 -9.79
C SER A 101 22.29 2.46 -10.67
N CYS A 102 22.08 1.16 -10.88
CA CYS A 102 21.01 0.65 -11.72
C CYS A 102 20.07 -0.21 -10.88
N SER A 103 18.78 -0.07 -11.16
CA SER A 103 17.71 -0.84 -10.55
C SER A 103 17.05 -1.73 -11.59
N TYR A 104 16.67 -2.93 -11.16
CA TYR A 104 16.21 -3.99 -12.04
C TYR A 104 14.81 -4.45 -11.65
N ARG A 105 14.01 -4.79 -12.66
CA ARG A 105 12.70 -5.44 -12.48
C ARG A 105 12.53 -6.48 -13.57
N ILE A 106 12.25 -7.71 -13.14
CA ILE A 106 12.01 -8.83 -14.04
C ILE A 106 10.49 -9.01 -14.12
N GLU A 107 9.95 -8.96 -15.34
CA GLU A 107 8.59 -9.38 -15.65
C GLU A 107 8.62 -10.66 -16.48
N SER A 108 7.46 -11.22 -16.83
CA SER A 108 7.36 -12.56 -17.43
C SER A 108 8.21 -12.73 -18.70
N TYR A 109 8.31 -11.69 -19.53
CA TYR A 109 9.09 -11.71 -20.78
C TYR A 109 10.22 -10.67 -20.76
N TRP A 110 9.95 -9.42 -20.33
CA TRP A 110 10.96 -8.36 -20.34
C TRP A 110 11.67 -8.21 -19.00
N THR A 111 12.97 -7.94 -19.06
CA THR A 111 13.73 -7.39 -17.93
C THR A 111 13.95 -5.90 -18.16
N TYR A 112 13.63 -5.11 -17.14
CA TYR A 112 13.78 -3.66 -17.15
C TYR A 112 14.93 -3.24 -16.27
N GLU A 113 15.76 -2.35 -16.80
CA GLU A 113 16.92 -1.77 -16.15
C GLU A 113 16.78 -0.25 -16.17
N VAL A 114 16.84 0.37 -14.99
CA VAL A 114 16.84 1.82 -14.80
C VAL A 114 18.17 2.20 -14.21
N CYS A 115 19.10 2.66 -15.05
CA CYS A 115 20.35 3.27 -14.60
C CYS A 115 20.10 4.75 -14.30
N HIS A 116 20.05 5.09 -13.02
CA HIS A 116 19.64 6.40 -12.55
C HIS A 116 20.54 7.50 -13.12
N GLY A 117 19.93 8.51 -13.77
CA GLY A 117 20.65 9.61 -14.41
C GLY A 117 21.33 9.26 -15.74
N LYS A 118 21.13 8.05 -16.29
CA LYS A 118 21.74 7.60 -17.55
C LYS A 118 20.72 7.15 -18.57
N HIS A 119 20.03 6.04 -18.31
CA HIS A 119 19.10 5.45 -19.27
C HIS A 119 18.12 4.50 -18.61
N VAL A 120 17.01 4.28 -19.32
CA VAL A 120 16.07 3.19 -19.07
C VAL A 120 16.14 2.25 -20.25
N ARG A 121 16.35 0.96 -19.98
CA ARG A 121 16.52 -0.09 -20.97
C ARG A 121 15.58 -1.24 -20.63
N GLN A 122 14.98 -1.84 -21.66
CA GLN A 122 14.36 -3.16 -21.56
C GLN A 122 15.14 -4.14 -22.40
N TYR A 123 15.28 -5.36 -21.92
CA TYR A 123 15.89 -6.44 -22.68
C TYR A 123 15.25 -7.79 -22.37
N HIS A 124 15.30 -8.68 -23.35
CA HIS A 124 14.92 -10.08 -23.20
C HIS A 124 16.10 -10.95 -23.65
N GLU A 125 16.48 -11.90 -22.80
CA GLU A 125 17.56 -12.84 -23.09
C GLU A 125 16.97 -14.21 -23.45
N ASP A 126 17.15 -14.61 -24.70
CA ASP A 126 16.79 -15.96 -25.14
C ASP A 126 18.05 -16.85 -25.11
N LYS A 127 17.97 -17.95 -24.35
CA LYS A 127 19.05 -18.93 -24.20
C LYS A 127 18.77 -20.14 -25.10
N GLU A 128 18.73 -19.93 -26.42
CA GLU A 128 18.76 -21.05 -27.36
C GLU A 128 20.11 -21.76 -27.27
N THR A 129 20.12 -22.94 -26.65
CA THR A 129 21.14 -24.00 -26.79
C THR A 129 22.59 -23.52 -26.81
N GLY A 130 23.08 -23.02 -25.67
CA GLY A 130 24.47 -23.17 -25.23
C GLY A 130 25.59 -22.47 -26.02
N GLN A 131 25.34 -21.77 -27.14
CA GLN A 131 26.44 -21.16 -27.91
C GLN A 131 26.34 -19.67 -28.23
N LYS A 132 25.17 -19.02 -28.21
CA LYS A 132 25.06 -17.54 -28.29
C LYS A 132 23.80 -17.04 -27.58
N ILE A 133 23.96 -16.13 -26.62
CA ILE A 133 22.83 -15.45 -25.98
C ILE A 133 22.30 -14.41 -26.98
N ASN A 134 21.06 -14.58 -27.45
CA ASN A 134 20.40 -13.59 -28.29
C ASN A 134 19.68 -12.58 -27.39
N ILE A 135 20.18 -11.35 -27.33
CA ILE A 135 19.62 -10.30 -26.46
C ILE A 135 18.84 -9.32 -27.33
N GLN A 136 17.51 -9.30 -27.16
CA GLN A 136 16.67 -8.26 -27.73
C GLN A 136 16.66 -7.07 -26.79
N GLU A 137 17.24 -5.93 -27.18
CA GLU A 137 17.34 -4.74 -26.33
C GLU A 137 16.69 -3.49 -26.95
N TYR A 138 16.04 -2.69 -26.10
CA TYR A 138 15.48 -1.39 -26.46
C TYR A 138 15.75 -0.37 -25.35
N TYR A 139 16.24 0.81 -25.73
CA TYR A 139 16.34 1.95 -24.82
C TYR A 139 15.02 2.70 -24.82
N LEU A 140 14.40 2.82 -23.64
CA LEU A 140 13.13 3.50 -23.45
C LEU A 140 13.32 5.00 -23.21
N GLY A 141 14.51 5.39 -22.79
CA GLY A 141 14.93 6.77 -22.62
C GLY A 141 16.40 6.85 -22.24
N THR A 142 17.04 7.96 -22.57
CA THR A 142 18.43 8.30 -22.21
C THR A 142 18.47 9.75 -21.74
N MET A 143 19.32 10.02 -20.75
CA MET A 143 19.48 11.36 -20.20
C MET A 143 20.74 12.00 -20.81
N LYS A 144 20.62 13.19 -21.41
CA LYS A 144 21.78 13.97 -21.83
C LYS A 144 22.18 14.94 -20.73
N LYS A 145 23.49 15.12 -20.52
CA LYS A 145 24.04 16.09 -19.56
C LYS A 145 23.59 17.54 -19.80
N LYS A 146 23.12 17.89 -21.01
CA LYS A 146 22.59 19.21 -21.37
C LYS A 146 21.11 19.43 -21.00
N ASP A 147 20.36 18.37 -20.66
CA ASP A 147 18.96 18.47 -20.21
C ASP A 147 18.84 18.74 -18.69
N SER A 148 19.98 18.80 -17.98
CA SER A 148 20.04 19.23 -16.58
C SER A 148 19.52 20.66 -16.37
N ASP A 149 19.46 21.48 -17.42
CA ASP A 149 18.88 22.83 -17.36
C ASP A 149 17.36 22.83 -17.51
N PHE A 150 16.75 21.76 -18.05
CA PHE A 150 15.29 21.60 -18.13
C PHE A 150 14.69 21.07 -16.81
N LEU A 151 15.50 20.47 -15.93
CA LEU A 151 15.14 20.11 -14.55
C LEU A 151 14.82 21.33 -13.66
N LYS A 152 15.02 22.56 -14.16
CA LYS A 152 14.67 23.82 -13.47
C LYS A 152 13.24 24.28 -13.74
N LEU A 153 12.46 23.59 -14.58
CA LEU A 153 11.14 24.05 -15.00
C LEU A 153 9.98 23.34 -14.27
N SER A 154 9.96 23.44 -12.94
CA SER A 154 8.71 23.49 -12.16
C SER A 154 8.93 24.23 -10.85
N VAL A 155 9.33 25.50 -10.96
CA VAL A 155 8.97 26.49 -9.95
C VAL A 155 7.47 26.76 -10.12
N CYS A 156 6.65 25.90 -9.53
CA CYS A 156 5.27 26.20 -9.21
C CYS A 156 5.01 25.63 -7.82
N SER A 157 4.36 26.42 -6.96
CA SER A 157 4.37 26.32 -5.50
C SER A 157 3.79 25.03 -4.88
N GLN A 158 3.55 23.97 -5.65
CA GLN A 158 2.94 22.72 -5.22
C GLN A 158 3.67 21.52 -5.84
N VAL A 159 4.11 20.59 -4.99
CA VAL A 159 4.74 19.33 -5.41
C VAL A 159 3.67 18.44 -6.06
N PRO A 160 3.90 17.89 -7.26
CA PRO A 160 2.90 17.05 -7.91
C PRO A 160 2.68 15.77 -7.12
N THR A 161 1.43 15.33 -7.04
CA THR A 161 1.02 14.09 -6.38
C THR A 161 0.36 13.14 -7.36
N LYS A 162 0.55 11.84 -7.16
CA LYS A 162 -0.08 10.79 -7.98
C LYS A 162 -0.63 9.71 -7.05
N ASN A 163 -1.76 9.13 -7.41
CA ASN A 163 -2.28 7.96 -6.72
C ASN A 163 -1.43 6.73 -7.09
N ILE A 164 -0.67 6.22 -6.13
CA ILE A 164 0.18 5.04 -6.25
C ILE A 164 -0.32 4.05 -5.19
N GLU A 165 -0.77 2.87 -5.63
CA GLU A 165 -1.34 1.82 -4.76
C GLU A 165 -2.50 2.27 -3.86
N GLY A 166 -3.32 3.22 -4.32
CA GLY A 166 -4.47 3.74 -3.57
C GLY A 166 -4.16 4.95 -2.70
N GLN A 167 -2.92 5.46 -2.72
CA GLN A 167 -2.49 6.59 -1.90
C GLN A 167 -1.93 7.75 -2.74
N LEU A 168 -2.40 8.97 -2.47
CA LEU A 168 -1.86 10.21 -3.04
C LEU A 168 -0.44 10.43 -2.52
N THR A 169 0.53 10.27 -3.42
CA THR A 169 1.94 10.25 -3.09
C THR A 169 2.69 11.35 -3.85
N PRO A 170 3.42 12.25 -3.17
CA PRO A 170 4.26 13.24 -3.84
C PRO A 170 5.47 12.58 -4.52
N TYR A 171 5.83 13.06 -5.72
CA TYR A 171 6.91 12.48 -6.49
C TYR A 171 7.78 13.54 -7.18
N TYR A 172 9.05 13.20 -7.37
CA TYR A 172 9.98 14.00 -8.16
C TYR A 172 10.07 13.44 -9.59
N LEU A 173 9.75 14.26 -10.57
CA LEU A 173 9.63 13.87 -11.98
C LEU A 173 10.95 14.06 -12.73
N VAL A 174 11.35 13.03 -13.46
CA VAL A 174 12.53 13.05 -14.33
C VAL A 174 12.15 12.50 -15.70
N GLU A 175 12.33 13.33 -16.73
CA GLU A 175 12.06 12.95 -18.12
C GLU A 175 13.34 12.43 -18.79
N MET A 176 13.25 11.28 -19.46
CA MET A 176 14.35 10.67 -20.20
C MET A 176 13.93 10.42 -21.65
N GLY A 177 14.47 11.23 -22.57
CA GLY A 177 14.14 11.18 -24.00
C GLY A 177 15.17 10.41 -24.84
N HIS A 178 15.09 10.53 -26.17
CA HIS A 178 16.09 9.98 -27.08
C HIS A 178 16.33 8.45 -26.96
N GLY A 179 15.29 7.68 -26.63
CA GLY A 179 15.36 6.22 -26.68
C GLY A 179 15.46 5.68 -28.11
N THR A 180 15.48 4.35 -28.24
CA THR A 180 15.45 3.65 -29.53
C THR A 180 14.24 4.09 -30.36
N GLN A 181 14.42 4.21 -31.68
CA GLN A 181 13.34 4.65 -32.57
C GLN A 181 12.17 3.67 -32.55
N CYS A 182 10.96 4.22 -32.48
CA CYS A 182 9.72 3.46 -32.46
C CYS A 182 9.11 3.39 -33.86
N SER A 183 9.11 2.21 -34.47
CA SER A 183 8.49 1.96 -35.77
C SER A 183 6.99 2.29 -35.80
N LEU A 184 6.29 2.08 -34.68
CA LEU A 184 4.86 2.32 -34.53
C LEU A 184 4.46 3.80 -34.46
N LYS A 185 5.43 4.71 -34.22
CA LYS A 185 5.20 6.16 -34.08
C LYS A 185 6.05 6.97 -35.07
N GLN A 186 6.00 6.64 -36.36
CA GLN A 186 6.72 7.38 -37.42
C GLN A 186 8.22 7.57 -37.07
N ASN A 187 8.87 6.54 -36.52
CA ASN A 187 10.27 6.54 -36.08
C ASN A 187 10.64 7.60 -35.01
N LYS A 188 9.66 8.14 -34.27
CA LYS A 188 9.94 8.97 -33.09
C LYS A 188 10.69 8.14 -32.03
N PRO A 189 11.68 8.71 -31.33
CA PRO A 189 12.38 8.01 -30.26
C PRO A 189 11.44 7.70 -29.10
N ARG A 190 11.63 6.55 -28.46
CA ARG A 190 10.95 6.21 -27.20
C ARG A 190 11.28 7.25 -26.12
N PHE A 191 10.33 7.46 -25.23
CA PHE A 191 10.42 8.43 -24.15
C PHE A 191 9.94 7.79 -22.84
N THR A 192 10.59 8.13 -21.73
CA THR A 192 10.25 7.59 -20.41
C THR A 192 10.16 8.70 -19.37
N THR A 193 9.11 8.68 -18.56
CA THR A 193 8.97 9.50 -17.36
C THR A 193 9.27 8.65 -16.13
N VAL A 194 10.27 9.04 -15.35
CA VAL A 194 10.65 8.37 -14.11
C VAL A 194 10.17 9.19 -12.93
N LEU A 195 9.33 8.59 -12.08
CA LEU A 195 8.76 9.17 -10.88
C LEU A 195 9.53 8.64 -9.67
N TYR A 196 10.31 9.50 -9.02
CA TYR A 196 10.99 9.15 -7.78
C TYR A 196 10.10 9.46 -6.58
N VAL A 197 9.88 8.45 -5.75
CA VAL A 197 8.97 8.50 -4.60
C VAL A 197 9.75 8.19 -3.31
N CYS A 198 9.45 8.90 -2.22
CA CYS A 198 10.03 8.59 -0.91
C CYS A 198 9.53 7.22 -0.41
N HIS A 199 10.47 6.34 -0.06
CA HIS A 199 10.19 5.15 0.72
C HIS A 199 11.36 4.85 1.67
N PRO A 200 11.16 4.87 3.00
CA PRO A 200 12.26 4.81 3.97
C PRO A 200 13.02 3.48 3.96
N GLU A 201 12.35 2.38 3.61
CA GLU A 201 12.95 1.04 3.59
C GLU A 201 13.43 0.59 2.21
N ALA A 202 13.23 1.41 1.16
CA ALA A 202 13.55 1.02 -0.20
C ALA A 202 15.05 1.14 -0.51
N LYS A 203 15.50 0.39 -1.52
CA LYS A 203 16.89 0.43 -2.02
C LYS A 203 16.95 0.91 -3.47
N HIS A 204 16.26 2.01 -3.78
CA HIS A 204 16.16 2.58 -5.13
C HIS A 204 15.43 1.68 -6.15
N GLU A 205 14.57 0.77 -5.68
CA GLU A 205 13.96 -0.26 -6.52
C GLU A 205 12.77 0.24 -7.37
N ILE A 206 12.44 -0.50 -8.43
CA ILE A 206 11.34 -0.18 -9.35
C ILE A 206 10.03 -0.77 -8.81
N LEU A 207 9.08 0.08 -8.40
CA LEU A 207 7.75 -0.33 -7.93
C LEU A 207 6.82 -0.74 -9.06
N THR A 208 6.79 0.05 -10.14
CA THR A 208 5.99 -0.25 -11.34
C THR A 208 6.67 0.31 -12.58
N ILE A 209 6.42 -0.34 -13.72
CA ILE A 209 6.73 0.15 -15.05
C ILE A 209 5.53 -0.13 -15.95
N ALA A 210 5.10 0.85 -16.72
CA ALA A 210 3.97 0.70 -17.63
C ALA A 210 4.19 1.48 -18.92
N GLU A 211 3.79 0.88 -20.04
CA GLU A 211 3.62 1.60 -21.30
C GLU A 211 2.26 2.30 -21.29
N VAL A 212 2.25 3.57 -20.87
CA VAL A 212 1.03 4.38 -20.75
C VAL A 212 0.47 4.76 -22.12
N ILE A 213 1.34 5.04 -23.09
CA ILE A 213 1.01 5.29 -24.49
C ILE A 213 2.05 4.55 -25.33
N THR A 214 1.71 4.14 -26.56
CA THR A 214 2.67 3.47 -27.46
C THR A 214 4.01 4.23 -27.51
N CYS A 215 5.09 3.54 -27.12
CA CYS A 215 6.46 4.06 -27.03
C CYS A 215 6.69 5.19 -26.02
N GLN A 216 5.79 5.36 -25.05
CA GLN A 216 5.94 6.22 -23.87
C GLN A 216 5.75 5.39 -22.61
N TYR A 217 6.76 5.45 -21.75
CA TYR A 217 6.82 4.64 -20.55
C TYR A 217 6.74 5.52 -19.32
N GLU A 218 6.13 4.98 -18.28
CA GLU A 218 6.14 5.56 -16.95
C GLU A 218 6.74 4.55 -15.98
N VAL A 219 7.67 5.01 -15.16
CA VAL A 219 8.38 4.18 -14.18
C VAL A 219 8.28 4.82 -12.82
N VAL A 220 7.90 4.04 -11.80
CA VAL A 220 7.91 4.48 -10.41
C VAL A 220 9.09 3.84 -9.68
N VAL A 221 9.95 4.67 -9.10
CA VAL A 221 11.14 4.26 -8.34
C VAL A 221 10.99 4.68 -6.89
N LEU A 222 11.16 3.73 -5.97
CA LEU A 222 11.14 3.98 -4.53
C LEU A 222 12.55 4.27 -4.03
N THR A 223 12.74 5.42 -3.38
CA THR A 223 14.06 5.86 -2.91
C THR A 223 13.98 6.48 -1.51
N PRO A 224 14.91 6.16 -0.60
CA PRO A 224 14.98 6.77 0.72
C PRO A 224 15.51 8.21 0.66
N LEU A 225 16.20 8.60 -0.42
CA LEU A 225 16.89 9.89 -0.52
C LEU A 225 15.94 11.09 -0.55
N LEU A 226 14.68 10.91 -0.98
CA LEU A 226 13.68 11.99 -1.00
C LEU A 226 12.96 12.17 0.35
N CYS A 227 13.05 11.20 1.25
CA CYS A 227 12.34 11.21 2.53
C CYS A 227 12.78 12.30 3.53
N PRO A 228 14.02 12.84 3.49
CA PRO A 228 14.39 14.02 4.29
C PRO A 228 13.58 15.27 3.93
N HIS A 229 13.07 15.38 2.70
CA HIS A 229 12.36 16.57 2.26
C HIS A 229 10.88 16.51 2.70
N PRO A 230 10.37 17.47 3.49
CA PRO A 230 9.04 17.39 4.11
C PRO A 230 7.89 17.34 3.10
N LYS A 231 8.03 18.03 1.96
CA LYS A 231 7.03 17.98 0.87
C LYS A 231 6.97 16.64 0.09
N TYR A 232 8.03 15.83 0.14
CA TYR A 232 8.10 14.53 -0.54
C TYR A 232 7.99 13.35 0.44
N ARG A 233 8.04 13.63 1.75
CA ARG A 233 7.84 12.63 2.78
C ARG A 233 6.46 12.00 2.62
N PHE A 234 6.43 10.67 2.74
CA PHE A 234 5.18 9.93 2.83
C PHE A 234 4.36 10.47 4.00
N LYS A 235 3.29 11.19 3.67
CA LYS A 235 2.20 11.45 4.59
C LYS A 235 1.22 10.32 4.39
N SER A 236 1.11 9.41 5.35
CA SER A 236 -0.12 8.62 5.45
C SER A 236 -1.24 9.64 5.44
N SER A 237 -2.11 9.65 4.44
CA SER A 237 -3.27 10.54 4.43
C SER A 237 -3.94 10.36 5.79
N PRO A 238 -3.95 11.38 6.68
CA PRO A 238 -4.55 11.19 7.98
C PRO A 238 -6.01 10.93 7.70
N VAL A 239 -6.46 9.69 7.93
CA VAL A 239 -7.89 9.39 7.91
C VAL A 239 -8.46 10.19 9.06
N ASN A 240 -9.24 11.21 8.73
CA ASN A 240 -9.72 12.15 9.74
C ASN A 240 -10.88 11.48 10.49
N ASP A 241 -10.66 11.18 11.78
CA ASP A 241 -11.68 10.54 12.59
C ASP A 241 -12.85 11.51 12.86
N ILE A 242 -14.07 11.06 12.60
CA ILE A 242 -15.32 11.72 12.99
C ILE A 242 -15.90 10.93 14.14
N PHE A 243 -15.95 11.53 15.33
CA PHE A 243 -16.47 10.86 16.52
C PHE A 243 -17.98 11.07 16.66
N CYS A 244 -18.77 9.99 16.58
CA CYS A 244 -20.23 10.01 16.66
C CYS A 244 -20.73 9.40 17.97
N GLN A 245 -21.33 10.25 18.83
CA GLN A 245 -21.91 9.85 20.11
C GLN A 245 -23.42 9.61 19.99
N ALA A 246 -23.92 8.51 20.57
CA ALA A 246 -25.35 8.19 20.60
C ALA A 246 -26.16 9.21 21.41
N LEU A 247 -27.33 9.59 20.90
CA LEU A 247 -28.29 10.48 21.56
C LEU A 247 -29.64 9.78 21.76
N GLY A 248 -30.38 10.19 22.81
CA GLY A 248 -31.78 9.82 22.99
C GLY A 248 -32.05 8.32 23.15
N GLY A 249 -31.14 7.59 23.81
CA GLY A 249 -31.27 6.14 24.03
C GLY A 249 -30.96 5.28 22.79
N SER A 250 -30.43 5.89 21.72
CA SER A 250 -29.97 5.16 20.54
C SER A 250 -28.83 4.20 20.88
N PRO A 251 -28.67 3.08 20.16
CA PRO A 251 -27.57 2.15 20.39
C PRO A 251 -26.22 2.82 20.11
N LEU A 252 -25.15 2.36 20.79
CA LEU A 252 -23.81 2.95 20.67
C LEU A 252 -23.27 2.97 19.23
N ARG A 253 -23.71 2.00 18.41
CA ARG A 253 -23.42 1.89 16.99
C ARG A 253 -24.73 1.58 16.23
N PRO A 254 -24.95 2.15 15.03
CA PRO A 254 -26.14 1.86 14.24
C PRO A 254 -26.32 0.37 13.99
N GLN A 255 -27.55 -0.11 14.15
CA GLN A 255 -27.85 -1.53 13.96
C GLN A 255 -27.69 -1.96 12.49
N SER A 256 -28.16 -1.14 11.55
CA SER A 256 -28.05 -1.39 10.11
C SER A 256 -26.59 -1.48 9.65
N LEU A 257 -25.72 -0.60 10.17
CA LEU A 257 -24.27 -0.67 9.91
C LEU A 257 -23.66 -1.97 10.44
N SER A 258 -24.00 -2.35 11.67
CA SER A 258 -23.50 -3.59 12.28
C SER A 258 -23.95 -4.85 11.52
N GLN A 259 -25.13 -4.83 10.91
CA GLN A 259 -25.63 -5.90 10.05
C GLN A 259 -24.86 -5.97 8.72
N LEU A 260 -24.64 -4.83 8.07
CA LEU A 260 -23.85 -4.74 6.84
C LEU A 260 -22.41 -5.22 7.03
N ASP A 261 -21.78 -4.84 8.14
CA ASP A 261 -20.42 -5.30 8.45
C ASP A 261 -20.39 -6.82 8.62
N ARG A 262 -21.39 -7.40 9.30
CA ARG A 262 -21.51 -8.86 9.45
C ARG A 262 -21.73 -9.54 8.09
N GLU A 263 -22.56 -8.98 7.21
CA GLU A 263 -22.77 -9.51 5.86
C GLU A 263 -21.49 -9.45 5.02
N GLN A 264 -20.74 -8.34 5.08
CA GLN A 264 -19.44 -8.24 4.44
C GLN A 264 -18.43 -9.23 5.03
N GLU A 265 -18.45 -9.43 6.35
CA GLU A 265 -17.64 -10.47 7.00
C GLU A 265 -18.01 -11.87 6.49
N GLU A 266 -19.30 -12.21 6.35
CA GLU A 266 -19.73 -13.50 5.77
C GLU A 266 -19.28 -13.64 4.30
N LEU A 267 -19.29 -12.57 3.50
CA LEU A 267 -18.80 -12.58 2.12
C LEU A 267 -17.28 -12.70 2.02
N LEU A 268 -16.55 -12.24 3.03
CA LEU A 268 -15.09 -12.28 3.10
C LEU A 268 -14.56 -13.51 3.85
N LYS A 269 -15.42 -14.24 4.58
CA LYS A 269 -15.08 -15.52 5.18
C LYS A 269 -14.72 -16.51 4.06
N PRO A 270 -13.51 -17.07 4.05
CA PRO A 270 -13.22 -18.18 3.14
C PRO A 270 -14.14 -19.34 3.48
N SER A 271 -14.78 -19.92 2.47
CA SER A 271 -15.67 -21.08 2.60
C SER A 271 -14.87 -22.31 3.05
N PHE A 272 -14.71 -22.45 4.37
CA PHE A 272 -14.28 -23.70 4.98
C PHE A 272 -15.52 -24.54 5.32
N SER A 273 -15.93 -25.41 4.41
CA SER A 273 -16.33 -26.80 4.72
C SER A 273 -16.88 -27.55 3.50
N SER A 274 -16.40 -28.79 3.38
CA SER A 274 -17.03 -29.99 2.81
C SER A 274 -17.85 -29.89 1.52
N SER A 275 -17.24 -30.45 0.47
CA SER A 275 -17.86 -31.21 -0.63
C SER A 275 -18.83 -30.51 -1.59
N SER A 276 -18.53 -30.75 -2.87
CA SER A 276 -19.36 -30.71 -4.08
C SER A 276 -19.83 -29.34 -4.60
N GLU A 277 -19.23 -29.03 -5.75
CA GLU A 277 -19.78 -28.35 -6.94
C GLU A 277 -19.97 -26.82 -6.97
N ARG A 278 -19.19 -26.27 -7.93
CA ARG A 278 -19.49 -25.20 -8.89
C ARG A 278 -19.43 -23.73 -8.44
N ASP A 279 -18.42 -23.08 -9.05
CA ASP A 279 -18.45 -21.75 -9.68
C ASP A 279 -18.88 -20.55 -8.84
N GLN A 280 -17.90 -19.77 -8.35
CA GLN A 280 -17.56 -18.42 -8.88
C GLN A 280 -16.56 -17.65 -8.00
N ARG A 281 -15.40 -17.34 -8.62
CA ARG A 281 -14.66 -16.06 -8.64
C ARG A 281 -14.06 -15.47 -7.34
N GLY A 282 -12.73 -15.26 -7.39
CA GLY A 282 -12.00 -14.34 -6.51
C GLY A 282 -10.47 -14.30 -6.71
N SER A 283 -9.99 -14.13 -7.95
CA SER A 283 -8.55 -14.12 -8.29
C SER A 283 -7.81 -12.86 -7.82
N ARG A 284 -6.72 -13.02 -7.05
CA ARG A 284 -5.60 -12.05 -6.97
C ARG A 284 -4.26 -12.75 -6.77
N GLY A 285 -3.63 -13.16 -7.87
CA GLY A 285 -2.24 -13.62 -7.91
C GLY A 285 -1.63 -13.30 -9.28
N VAL A 286 -0.44 -12.69 -9.27
CA VAL A 286 0.35 -12.35 -10.44
C VAL A 286 1.12 -13.60 -10.87
N GLY A 287 0.93 -14.07 -12.11
CA GLY A 287 1.65 -15.20 -12.71
C GLY A 287 0.89 -16.53 -12.74
N TRP A 288 1.32 -17.44 -13.63
CA TRP A 288 0.76 -18.79 -13.90
C TRP A 288 0.59 -19.68 -12.65
N TRP A 289 1.36 -19.41 -11.58
CA TRP A 289 1.36 -20.20 -10.35
C TRP A 289 0.52 -19.60 -9.23
N LYS A 290 -0.34 -20.42 -8.63
CA LYS A 290 -1.11 -20.14 -7.40
C LYS A 290 -0.39 -20.78 -6.19
N TYR A 291 -0.62 -20.24 -5.01
CA TYR A 291 0.00 -20.71 -3.76
C TYR A 291 -1.07 -21.05 -2.73
N GLU A 292 -0.82 -22.11 -1.96
CA GLU A 292 -1.65 -22.56 -0.86
C GLU A 292 -0.76 -22.76 0.36
N PHE A 293 -1.16 -22.18 1.49
CA PHE A 293 -0.45 -22.33 2.75
C PHE A 293 -1.41 -22.83 3.82
N CYS A 294 -1.11 -24.01 4.35
CA CYS A 294 -1.82 -24.61 5.46
C CYS A 294 -0.91 -24.61 6.69
N TYR A 295 -1.23 -23.76 7.67
CA TYR A 295 -0.48 -23.65 8.92
C TYR A 295 -0.31 -25.01 9.60
N GLY A 296 0.93 -25.37 9.94
CA GLY A 296 1.27 -26.64 10.60
C GLY A 296 1.12 -27.88 9.71
N LYS A 297 0.96 -27.71 8.39
CA LYS A 297 0.79 -28.83 7.44
C LYS A 297 1.73 -28.74 6.26
N HIS A 298 1.49 -27.83 5.31
CA HIS A 298 2.25 -27.77 4.06
C HIS A 298 2.12 -26.42 3.36
N VAL A 299 3.02 -26.20 2.42
CA VAL A 299 3.00 -25.13 1.42
C VAL A 299 2.99 -25.78 0.04
N HIS A 300 1.94 -25.52 -0.73
CA HIS A 300 1.80 -25.99 -2.09
C HIS A 300 1.88 -24.83 -3.07
N GLN A 301 2.47 -25.10 -4.22
CA GLN A 301 2.33 -24.30 -5.42
C GLN A 301 1.48 -25.11 -6.39
N TYR A 302 0.52 -24.48 -7.05
CA TYR A 302 -0.30 -25.18 -8.05
C TYR A 302 -0.62 -24.30 -9.24
N HIS A 303 -0.73 -24.94 -10.39
CA HIS A 303 -1.25 -24.35 -11.62
C HIS A 303 -2.46 -25.17 -12.06
N GLU A 304 -3.47 -24.51 -12.60
CA GLU A 304 -4.71 -25.14 -13.05
C GLU A 304 -4.92 -24.83 -14.53
N ASP A 305 -4.66 -25.84 -15.36
CA ASP A 305 -4.98 -25.77 -16.78
C ASP A 305 -6.41 -26.29 -17.01
N LYS A 306 -7.12 -25.66 -17.95
CA LYS A 306 -8.47 -26.11 -18.34
C LYS A 306 -8.45 -27.47 -19.04
N GLU A 307 -7.34 -27.86 -19.66
CA GLU A 307 -7.24 -29.12 -20.42
C GLU A 307 -6.40 -30.21 -19.74
N GLN A 308 -5.42 -29.85 -18.89
CA GLN A 308 -4.47 -30.79 -18.28
C GLN A 308 -4.67 -31.02 -16.77
N GLY A 309 -5.63 -30.32 -16.14
CA GLY A 309 -5.93 -30.45 -14.72
C GLY A 309 -4.99 -29.65 -13.81
N LYS A 310 -5.04 -29.94 -12.50
CA LYS A 310 -4.29 -29.23 -11.46
C LYS A 310 -2.91 -29.89 -11.27
N ASN A 311 -1.84 -29.19 -11.64
CA ASN A 311 -0.47 -29.60 -11.32
C ASN A 311 -0.09 -28.99 -9.96
N ILE A 312 0.27 -29.82 -8.99
CA ILE A 312 0.59 -29.42 -7.61
C ILE A 312 2.04 -29.79 -7.33
N VAL A 313 2.82 -28.80 -6.92
CA VAL A 313 4.20 -28.95 -6.45
C VAL A 313 4.23 -28.69 -4.94
N VAL A 314 4.77 -29.63 -4.19
CA VAL A 314 4.98 -29.48 -2.75
C VAL A 314 6.23 -28.65 -2.52
N VAL A 315 6.05 -27.42 -2.04
CA VAL A 315 7.18 -26.50 -1.78
C VAL A 315 7.83 -26.83 -0.44
N GLY A 316 7.02 -27.23 0.55
CA GLY A 316 7.50 -27.72 1.83
C GLY A 316 6.38 -28.29 2.69
N SER A 317 6.73 -29.26 3.51
CA SER A 317 5.90 -29.94 4.50
C SER A 317 6.36 -29.56 5.91
N TRP A 318 5.39 -29.48 6.83
CA TRP A 318 5.66 -29.18 8.22
C TRP A 318 6.27 -30.39 8.92
N ASN A 319 7.38 -30.18 9.61
CA ASN A 319 7.94 -31.15 10.54
C ASN A 319 8.45 -30.39 11.78
N THR A 320 7.92 -30.76 12.93
CA THR A 320 8.22 -30.10 14.21
C THR A 320 9.70 -30.20 14.58
N GLU A 321 10.34 -31.34 14.37
CA GLU A 321 11.75 -31.57 14.73
C GLU A 321 12.69 -30.76 13.84
N ASP A 322 12.44 -30.75 12.52
CA ASP A 322 13.19 -29.94 11.56
C ASP A 322 13.09 -28.46 11.89
N HIS A 323 11.88 -27.99 12.20
CA HIS A 323 11.67 -26.60 12.55
C HIS A 323 12.41 -26.22 13.83
N ILE A 324 12.38 -27.05 14.88
CA ILE A 324 13.13 -26.81 16.11
C ILE A 324 14.64 -26.79 15.84
N ASN A 325 15.14 -27.72 15.03
CA ASN A 325 16.57 -27.76 14.66
C ASN A 325 16.98 -26.53 13.85
N TRP A 326 16.10 -26.04 12.99
CA TRP A 326 16.28 -24.79 12.25
C TRP A 326 16.25 -23.57 13.19
N ALA A 327 15.29 -23.50 14.12
CA ALA A 327 15.10 -22.40 15.07
C ALA A 327 16.24 -22.29 16.10
N LYS A 328 16.92 -23.39 16.43
CA LYS A 328 18.16 -23.34 17.24
C LYS A 328 19.32 -22.63 16.53
N LYS A 329 19.32 -22.64 15.20
CA LYS A 329 20.39 -22.07 14.35
C LYS A 329 20.02 -20.72 13.74
N ASN A 330 18.75 -20.32 13.81
CA ASN A 330 18.21 -19.13 13.18
C ASN A 330 17.26 -18.41 14.13
N VAL A 331 17.19 -17.08 14.01
CA VAL A 331 16.28 -16.31 14.86
C VAL A 331 14.84 -16.47 14.35
N ALA A 332 14.03 -17.30 15.03
CA ALA A 332 12.64 -17.58 14.67
C ALA A 332 11.67 -16.41 14.94
N ARG A 333 12.02 -15.48 15.84
CA ARG A 333 11.23 -14.30 16.20
C ARG A 333 12.00 -13.00 15.99
N SER A 334 11.42 -12.03 15.30
CA SER A 334 11.98 -10.67 15.25
C SER A 334 11.11 -9.69 16.03
N TYR A 335 11.75 -8.91 16.90
CA TYR A 335 11.13 -7.89 17.74
C TYR A 335 11.30 -6.49 17.14
N HIS A 336 10.35 -5.60 17.42
CA HIS A 336 10.57 -4.16 17.35
C HIS A 336 10.45 -3.56 18.75
N LEU A 337 11.38 -2.67 19.10
CA LEU A 337 11.25 -1.78 20.25
C LEU A 337 10.23 -0.69 19.89
N LYS A 338 9.17 -0.56 20.70
CA LYS A 338 8.32 0.63 20.68
C LYS A 338 8.97 1.73 21.52
N ASP A 339 8.64 3.00 21.23
CA ASP A 339 9.11 4.17 21.98
C ASP A 339 8.76 4.14 23.48
N ASP A 340 7.82 3.29 23.90
CA ASP A 340 7.39 3.05 25.29
C ASP A 340 8.15 1.89 26.00
N GLY A 341 9.21 1.34 25.38
CA GLY A 341 10.00 0.25 25.96
C GLY A 341 9.35 -1.15 25.91
N ALA A 342 8.11 -1.26 25.46
CA ALA A 342 7.42 -2.54 25.27
C ALA A 342 7.93 -3.27 24.01
N GLN A 343 8.46 -4.49 24.18
CA GLN A 343 8.86 -5.38 23.08
C GLN A 343 7.63 -6.11 22.51
N LYS A 344 7.30 -5.87 21.25
CA LYS A 344 6.22 -6.58 20.54
C LYS A 344 6.78 -7.44 19.41
N VAL A 345 6.34 -8.70 19.32
CA VAL A 345 6.76 -9.62 18.24
C VAL A 345 6.08 -9.18 16.95
N LYS A 346 6.86 -8.76 15.94
CA LYS A 346 6.33 -8.27 14.66
C LYS A 346 6.32 -9.35 13.57
N VAL A 347 7.26 -10.30 13.65
CA VAL A 347 7.38 -11.40 12.69
C VAL A 347 7.76 -12.70 13.40
N VAL A 348 7.09 -13.77 13.00
CA VAL A 348 7.43 -15.17 13.35
C VAL A 348 7.77 -15.92 12.09
N SER A 349 8.85 -16.71 12.14
CA SER A 349 9.34 -17.50 11.01
C SER A 349 9.24 -19.00 11.30
N HIS A 350 8.63 -19.72 10.38
CA HIS A 350 8.48 -21.18 10.42
C HIS A 350 9.21 -21.83 9.26
N PHE A 351 9.86 -22.95 9.52
CA PHE A 351 10.58 -23.72 8.51
C PHE A 351 9.75 -24.91 8.06
N TYR A 352 9.57 -25.05 6.76
CA TYR A 352 8.90 -26.18 6.11
C TYR A 352 9.91 -26.83 5.16
N GLY A 353 10.30 -28.07 5.46
CA GLY A 353 11.26 -28.86 4.69
C GLY A 353 10.56 -29.93 3.86
N HIS A 354 11.28 -30.91 3.32
CA HIS A 354 10.67 -32.09 2.68
C HIS A 354 9.68 -31.77 1.53
N GLY A 355 9.97 -30.74 0.73
CA GLY A 355 9.27 -30.50 -0.52
C GLY A 355 9.72 -31.44 -1.64
N ASP A 356 9.06 -31.33 -2.79
CA ASP A 356 9.39 -32.11 -3.99
C ASP A 356 10.84 -31.86 -4.42
N VAL A 357 11.47 -32.88 -4.99
CA VAL A 357 12.86 -32.79 -5.46
C VAL A 357 12.97 -31.77 -6.58
N CYS A 358 13.90 -30.85 -6.42
CA CYS A 358 14.21 -29.82 -7.39
C CYS A 358 15.05 -30.37 -8.53
N ASP A 359 14.57 -30.27 -9.77
CA ASP A 359 15.25 -30.81 -10.95
C ASP A 359 16.63 -30.16 -11.21
N LEU A 360 16.78 -28.88 -10.79
CA LEU A 360 18.00 -28.11 -10.99
C LEU A 360 19.09 -28.39 -9.94
N THR A 361 18.70 -28.71 -8.71
CA THR A 361 19.64 -28.86 -7.59
C THR A 361 19.75 -30.29 -7.07
N GLY A 362 18.81 -31.17 -7.43
CA GLY A 362 18.68 -32.53 -6.93
C GLY A 362 18.29 -32.61 -5.44
N LYS A 363 18.02 -31.48 -4.79
CA LYS A 363 17.67 -31.41 -3.36
C LYS A 363 16.15 -31.17 -3.18
N PRO A 364 15.54 -31.63 -2.07
CA PRO A 364 14.15 -31.29 -1.78
C PRO A 364 13.98 -29.78 -1.64
N ARG A 365 12.88 -29.25 -2.19
CA ARG A 365 12.48 -27.85 -1.99
C ARG A 365 12.24 -27.57 -0.50
N GLN A 366 12.49 -26.33 -0.09
CA GLN A 366 12.26 -25.87 1.27
C GLN A 366 11.75 -24.44 1.28
N VAL A 367 10.93 -24.10 2.28
CA VAL A 367 10.35 -22.76 2.40
C VAL A 367 10.37 -22.25 3.84
N ILE A 368 10.72 -20.97 3.98
CA ILE A 368 10.59 -20.23 5.24
C ILE A 368 9.33 -19.40 5.16
N VAL A 369 8.34 -19.72 5.99
CA VAL A 369 7.09 -18.98 6.11
C VAL A 369 7.26 -17.87 7.14
N LYS A 370 7.07 -16.62 6.72
CA LYS A 370 7.14 -15.44 7.57
C LYS A 370 5.74 -14.88 7.81
N LEU A 371 5.24 -15.08 9.02
CA LEU A 371 3.98 -14.50 9.49
C LEU A 371 4.26 -13.11 10.04
N LYS A 372 3.71 -12.08 9.38
CA LYS A 372 3.94 -10.68 9.71
C LYS A 372 2.65 -10.01 10.14
N CYS A 373 2.71 -9.28 11.25
CA CYS A 373 1.65 -8.36 11.62
C CYS A 373 1.68 -7.14 10.68
N LYS A 374 0.55 -6.90 10.02
CA LYS A 374 0.31 -5.69 9.23
C LYS A 374 -1.01 -5.11 9.67
N GLU A 375 -0.97 -3.94 10.30
CA GLU A 375 -2.19 -3.22 10.69
C GLU A 375 -2.93 -2.79 9.41
N SER A 376 -4.23 -3.08 9.37
CA SER A 376 -5.10 -2.74 8.24
C SER A 376 -6.52 -2.53 8.75
N GLU A 377 -7.31 -1.78 7.98
CA GLU A 377 -8.68 -1.45 8.35
C GLU A 377 -9.64 -2.62 8.19
N SER A 378 -9.33 -3.56 7.30
CA SER A 378 -10.06 -4.82 7.20
C SER A 378 -9.37 -5.88 8.07
N PRO A 379 -10.02 -6.39 9.13
CA PRO A 379 -9.41 -7.38 10.01
C PRO A 379 -9.05 -8.68 9.26
N HIS A 380 -9.67 -8.93 8.09
CA HIS A 380 -9.45 -10.10 7.25
C HIS A 380 -8.55 -9.84 6.04
N ALA A 381 -7.95 -8.66 5.91
CA ALA A 381 -6.98 -8.40 4.85
C ALA A 381 -5.79 -9.38 4.99
N VAL A 382 -5.51 -10.13 3.92
CA VAL A 382 -4.35 -11.01 3.84
C VAL A 382 -3.56 -10.66 2.59
N THR A 383 -2.29 -10.35 2.76
CA THR A 383 -1.31 -10.21 1.68
C THR A 383 -0.39 -11.41 1.70
N VAL A 384 -0.28 -12.13 0.58
CA VAL A 384 0.61 -13.29 0.44
C VAL A 384 1.58 -13.05 -0.71
N TYR A 385 2.86 -13.31 -0.49
CA TYR A 385 3.89 -13.27 -1.54
C TYR A 385 4.90 -14.38 -1.38
N MET A 386 5.45 -14.84 -2.50
CA MET A 386 6.49 -15.87 -2.54
C MET A 386 7.74 -15.28 -3.20
N LEU A 387 8.90 -15.49 -2.57
CA LEU A 387 10.22 -15.11 -3.09
C LEU A 387 11.10 -16.35 -3.18
N GLU A 388 11.91 -16.47 -4.23
CA GLU A 388 12.91 -17.54 -4.39
C GLU A 388 14.32 -16.92 -4.33
N PRO A 389 14.85 -16.60 -3.13
CA PRO A 389 16.17 -15.97 -3.01
C PRO A 389 17.33 -16.85 -3.48
N GLN A 390 17.15 -18.18 -3.48
CA GLN A 390 18.08 -19.15 -4.04
C GLN A 390 17.28 -20.25 -4.73
N THR A 391 17.85 -20.88 -5.75
CA THR A 391 17.18 -21.95 -6.50
C THR A 391 16.65 -23.03 -5.57
N CYS A 392 15.34 -23.26 -5.62
CA CYS A 392 14.58 -24.21 -4.82
C CYS A 392 14.58 -23.97 -3.30
N GLN A 393 14.88 -22.73 -2.89
CA GLN A 393 14.66 -22.24 -1.54
C GLN A 393 13.74 -21.03 -1.57
N TYR A 394 12.64 -21.12 -0.83
CA TYR A 394 11.58 -20.14 -0.92
C TYR A 394 11.38 -19.38 0.39
N VAL A 395 10.83 -18.17 0.30
CA VAL A 395 10.35 -17.39 1.42
C VAL A 395 8.92 -16.99 1.12
N LEU A 396 7.98 -17.52 1.91
CA LEU A 396 6.57 -17.19 1.85
C LEU A 396 6.26 -16.12 2.89
N GLY A 397 5.88 -14.92 2.46
CA GLY A 397 5.38 -13.87 3.35
C GLY A 397 3.87 -13.92 3.44
N VAL A 398 3.33 -13.95 4.66
CA VAL A 398 1.90 -13.81 4.95
C VAL A 398 1.71 -12.63 5.90
N GLU A 399 1.04 -11.60 5.43
CA GLU A 399 0.80 -10.36 6.18
C GLU A 399 -0.69 -10.19 6.42
N SER A 400 -1.10 -10.04 7.68
CA SER A 400 -2.51 -9.85 8.02
C SER A 400 -2.68 -9.16 9.38
N PRO A 401 -3.76 -8.39 9.61
CA PRO A 401 -4.09 -7.84 10.93
C PRO A 401 -4.43 -8.92 11.95
N VAL A 402 -4.98 -10.08 11.54
CA VAL A 402 -5.27 -11.20 12.47
C VAL A 402 -3.99 -11.71 13.12
N ILE A 403 -2.89 -11.73 12.35
CA ILE A 403 -1.58 -12.17 12.82
C ILE A 403 -1.12 -11.31 14.01
N CYS A 404 -1.44 -10.01 14.02
CA CYS A 404 -1.09 -9.10 15.11
C CYS A 404 -1.61 -9.49 16.50
N LYS A 405 -2.69 -10.28 16.57
CA LYS A 405 -3.27 -10.76 17.84
C LYS A 405 -2.61 -12.03 18.36
N ILE A 406 -2.03 -12.84 17.46
CA ILE A 406 -1.47 -14.15 17.79
C ILE A 406 0.05 -14.13 17.89
N LEU A 407 0.75 -13.15 17.29
CA LEU A 407 2.22 -13.10 17.38
C LEU A 407 2.75 -12.95 18.81
N ASP A 408 1.98 -12.32 19.70
CA ASP A 408 2.37 -12.15 21.10
C ASP A 408 2.31 -13.49 21.88
N THR A 409 1.64 -14.52 21.35
CA THR A 409 1.62 -15.88 21.95
C THR A 409 2.76 -16.77 21.46
N ALA A 410 3.65 -16.25 20.61
CA ALA A 410 4.75 -17.02 20.04
C ALA A 410 5.84 -17.36 21.07
N ASP A 411 6.16 -18.65 21.22
CA ASP A 411 7.24 -19.12 22.10
C ASP A 411 8.65 -18.84 21.52
N GLU A 412 9.71 -19.27 22.21
CA GLU A 412 11.11 -19.05 21.77
C GLU A 412 11.46 -19.60 20.40
N ASN A 413 10.76 -20.66 19.98
CA ASN A 413 10.95 -21.29 18.68
C ASN A 413 9.98 -20.72 17.63
N GLY A 414 9.08 -19.82 18.02
CA GLY A 414 8.08 -19.21 17.15
C GLY A 414 6.75 -19.96 17.08
N PHE A 415 6.51 -20.99 17.90
CA PHE A 415 5.22 -21.69 17.91
C PHE A 415 4.10 -20.78 18.39
N LEU A 416 3.00 -20.71 17.63
CA LEU A 416 1.84 -19.89 17.96
C LEU A 416 0.81 -20.71 18.72
N SER A 417 0.28 -20.15 19.80
CA SER A 417 -0.84 -20.74 20.54
C SER A 417 -2.15 -20.34 19.85
N ILE A 418 -2.56 -21.08 18.81
CA ILE A 418 -3.81 -20.84 18.10
C ILE A 418 -4.92 -21.64 18.82
N PRO A 419 -5.99 -21.00 19.34
CA PRO A 419 -7.13 -21.72 19.88
C PRO A 419 -7.78 -22.57 18.79
N SER A 420 -8.01 -23.85 19.11
CA SER A 420 -8.52 -24.89 18.19
C SER A 420 -9.95 -24.64 17.75
#